data_AF-A0A7W9EVA9-F1
#
_entry.id   AF-A0A7W9EVA9-F1
#
_cell.length_a   1.000
_cell.length_b   1.000
_cell.length_c   1.000
_cell.angle_alpha   90.00
_cell.angle_beta   90.00
_cell.angle_gamma   90.00
#
_symmetry.space_group_name_H-M   'P 1'
#
loop_
_entity.id
_entity.type
_entity.pdbx_description
1 polymer ?
#
loop_
_entity_poly.entity_id
_entity_poly.type
_entity_poly.pdbx_seq_one_letter_code
_entity_poly.pdbx_strand_id
1 'polypeptide(L)'
;MSTVEAVANPRLGALSLLMQQTREPPRFANAREAIRAGFREVAFTEKLTPMEAADRHRHLRNPGAYSGPWRDSPEPMQHLVEPTNALAMTSPYSIVAVMGPSQMGKSEVGNNWQLHSVIYDPADMAFYSPTKELTASYVTTQINKLLEECEDVAKRQLDGASADNIFLKQFKGCDWHFLWPTGPNFRARPFSRGRCDDYDDFPQEIGDQGDAVSLFEGRTTSFQRYGWRLYVNR
;
A
#
# COMPACT_ATOMS: atom_id res chain seq x y z
N MET A 1 49.20 -29.06 -56.60
CA MET A 1 47.99 -28.23 -56.87
C MET A 1 46.86 -28.85 -56.08
N SER A 2 46.10 -28.20 -55.20
CA SER A 2 46.05 -26.86 -54.63
C SER A 2 45.20 -27.05 -53.37
N THR A 3 45.71 -26.63 -52.22
CA THR A 3 44.93 -26.52 -50.98
C THR A 3 43.96 -25.35 -51.14
N VAL A 4 42.67 -25.63 -51.19
CA VAL A 4 41.63 -24.59 -51.19
C VAL A 4 41.45 -24.15 -49.74
N GLU A 5 42.12 -23.06 -49.37
CA GLU A 5 41.83 -22.33 -48.13
C GLU A 5 40.39 -21.79 -48.21
N ALA A 6 39.57 -22.16 -47.24
CA ALA A 6 38.25 -21.58 -47.06
C ALA A 6 38.42 -20.11 -46.67
N VAL A 7 38.11 -19.20 -47.60
CA VAL A 7 38.09 -17.75 -47.35
C VAL A 7 37.01 -17.45 -46.32
N ALA A 8 37.42 -17.23 -45.07
CA ALA A 8 36.54 -16.74 -44.01
C ALA A 8 36.06 -15.33 -44.40
N ASN A 9 34.78 -15.20 -44.71
CA ASN A 9 34.16 -13.94 -45.08
C ASN A 9 34.04 -13.03 -43.83
N PRO A 10 34.79 -11.91 -43.73
CA PRO A 10 34.86 -11.09 -42.52
C PRO A 10 33.56 -10.29 -42.25
N ARG A 11 32.58 -10.32 -43.16
CA ARG A 11 31.29 -9.64 -43.00
C ARG A 11 30.25 -10.39 -42.18
N LEU A 12 30.54 -11.64 -41.79
CA LEU A 12 29.64 -12.48 -40.97
C LEU A 12 29.85 -12.31 -39.45
N GLY A 13 30.79 -11.46 -39.01
CA GLY A 13 31.18 -11.33 -37.60
C GLY A 13 30.01 -11.11 -36.63
N ALA A 14 29.13 -10.14 -36.89
CA ALA A 14 28.02 -9.82 -35.99
C ALA A 14 26.89 -10.88 -36.00
N LEU A 15 26.56 -11.43 -37.18
CA LEU A 15 25.50 -12.45 -37.30
C LEU A 15 25.96 -13.80 -36.74
N SER A 16 27.24 -14.14 -36.91
CA SER A 16 27.84 -15.35 -36.33
C SER A 16 27.89 -15.30 -34.80
N LEU A 17 28.13 -14.11 -34.21
CA LEU A 17 28.06 -13.87 -32.76
C LEU A 17 26.62 -14.01 -32.23
N LEU A 18 25.62 -13.53 -32.98
CA LEU A 18 24.20 -13.70 -32.66
C LEU A 18 23.75 -15.16 -32.77
N MET A 19 24.26 -15.90 -33.76
CA MET A 19 23.96 -17.33 -33.95
C MET A 19 24.72 -18.26 -33.00
N GLN A 20 25.84 -17.82 -32.44
CA GLN A 20 26.57 -18.54 -31.38
C GLN A 20 25.95 -18.36 -29.99
N GLN A 21 25.04 -17.40 -29.81
CA GLN A 21 24.22 -17.32 -28.60
C GLN A 21 23.08 -18.34 -28.68
N THR A 22 23.39 -19.63 -28.55
CA THR A 22 22.42 -20.59 -28.01
C THR A 22 22.15 -20.19 -26.57
N ARG A 23 21.22 -19.25 -26.37
CA ARG A 23 20.67 -18.98 -25.04
C ARG A 23 19.94 -20.24 -24.65
N GLU A 24 20.39 -20.90 -23.59
CA GLU A 24 19.58 -21.95 -22.98
C GLU A 24 18.20 -21.34 -22.69
N PRO A 25 17.11 -22.00 -23.12
CA PRO A 25 15.78 -21.51 -22.78
C PRO A 25 15.73 -21.39 -21.26
N PRO A 26 15.22 -20.28 -20.71
CA PRO A 26 15.17 -20.09 -19.28
C PRO A 26 14.45 -21.29 -18.66
N ARG A 27 15.05 -21.86 -17.62
CA ARG A 27 14.47 -23.01 -16.94
C ARG A 27 13.06 -22.63 -16.50
N PHE A 28 12.05 -23.29 -17.07
CA PHE A 28 10.66 -23.03 -16.72
C PHE A 28 10.48 -23.26 -15.21
N ALA A 29 9.72 -22.37 -14.57
CA ALA A 29 9.36 -22.53 -13.17
C ALA A 29 8.65 -23.87 -12.96
N ASN A 30 8.90 -24.50 -11.82
CA ASN A 30 8.23 -25.74 -11.48
C ASN A 30 6.73 -25.46 -11.28
N ALA A 31 5.88 -25.99 -12.17
CA ALA A 31 4.43 -25.75 -12.13
C ALA A 31 3.80 -26.09 -10.77
N ARG A 32 4.27 -27.15 -10.10
CA ARG A 32 3.77 -27.54 -8.78
C ARG A 32 4.12 -26.48 -7.71
N GLU A 33 5.32 -25.93 -7.76
CA GLU A 33 5.75 -24.88 -6.84
C GLU A 33 5.00 -23.58 -7.09
N ALA A 34 4.84 -23.19 -8.36
CA ALA A 34 4.06 -22.02 -8.75
C ALA A 34 2.60 -22.13 -8.29
N ILE A 35 1.97 -23.29 -8.50
CA ILE A 35 0.61 -23.57 -8.03
C ILE A 35 0.54 -23.53 -6.50
N ARG A 36 1.48 -24.18 -5.80
CA ARG A 36 1.51 -24.19 -4.32
C ARG A 36 1.70 -22.80 -3.73
N ALA A 37 2.54 -21.97 -4.35
CA ALA A 37 2.72 -20.58 -3.98
C ALA A 37 1.43 -19.79 -4.18
N GLY A 38 0.79 -19.92 -5.35
CA GLY A 38 -0.48 -19.26 -5.65
C GLY A 38 -1.62 -19.66 -4.70
N PHE A 39 -1.76 -20.94 -4.36
CA PHE A 39 -2.80 -21.42 -3.45
C PHE A 39 -2.69 -20.84 -2.03
N ARG A 40 -1.47 -20.53 -1.56
CA ARG A 40 -1.29 -19.87 -0.25
C ARG A 40 -1.79 -18.43 -0.26
N GLU A 41 -1.70 -17.74 -1.39
CA GLU A 41 -2.14 -16.35 -1.52
C GLU A 41 -3.67 -16.22 -1.64
N VAL A 42 -4.37 -17.28 -2.04
CA VAL A 42 -5.85 -17.32 -2.11
C VAL A 42 -6.50 -18.02 -0.91
N ALA A 43 -5.70 -18.51 0.03
CA ALA A 43 -6.22 -19.07 1.27
C ALA A 43 -6.87 -17.96 2.11
N PHE A 44 -7.98 -18.26 2.78
CA PHE A 44 -8.63 -17.31 3.67
C PHE A 44 -7.68 -16.95 4.82
N THR A 45 -7.36 -15.67 4.93
CA THR A 45 -6.60 -15.16 6.07
C THR A 45 -7.43 -15.25 7.35
N GLU A 46 -6.74 -15.39 8.49
CA GLU A 46 -7.33 -15.22 9.81
C GLU A 46 -8.08 -13.88 9.91
N LYS A 47 -9.23 -13.86 10.60
CA LYS A 47 -10.02 -12.64 10.78
C LYS A 47 -9.53 -11.89 12.03
N LEU A 48 -8.54 -11.03 11.85
CA LEU A 48 -8.07 -10.12 12.89
C LEU A 48 -8.68 -8.73 12.73
N THR A 49 -8.81 -8.03 13.86
CA THR A 49 -9.06 -6.59 13.87
C THR A 49 -7.79 -5.81 13.52
N PRO A 50 -7.92 -4.56 13.03
CA PRO A 50 -6.77 -3.72 12.74
C PRO A 50 -5.80 -3.51 13.91
N MET A 51 -6.29 -3.41 15.15
CA MET A 51 -5.42 -3.26 16.32
C MET A 51 -4.69 -4.57 16.65
N GLU A 52 -5.34 -5.74 16.56
CA GLU A 52 -4.66 -7.03 16.77
C GLU A 52 -3.57 -7.28 15.73
N ALA A 53 -3.79 -6.83 14.49
CA ALA A 53 -2.76 -6.87 13.45
C ALA A 53 -1.58 -5.93 13.80
N ALA A 54 -1.85 -4.73 14.33
CA ALA A 54 -0.80 -3.83 14.79
C ALA A 54 0.01 -4.45 15.93
N ASP A 55 -0.64 -5.01 16.95
CA ASP A 55 0.01 -5.69 18.08
C ASP A 55 0.91 -6.85 17.65
N ARG A 56 0.53 -7.55 16.58
CA ARG A 56 1.25 -8.72 16.07
C ARG A 56 2.44 -8.37 15.19
N HIS A 57 2.31 -7.33 14.35
CA HIS A 57 3.26 -7.07 13.27
C HIS A 57 4.06 -5.77 13.42
N ARG A 58 3.56 -4.78 14.15
CA ARG A 58 4.26 -3.49 14.26
C ARG A 58 5.36 -3.52 15.30
N HIS A 59 6.51 -3.00 14.90
CA HIS A 59 7.65 -2.78 15.76
C HIS A 59 8.11 -1.33 15.62
N LEU A 60 8.03 -0.55 16.68
CA LEU A 60 8.41 0.85 16.68
C LEU A 60 9.93 1.00 16.78
N ARG A 61 10.51 1.86 15.94
CA ARG A 61 11.91 2.30 16.00
C ARG A 61 11.95 3.81 16.10
N ASN A 62 11.93 4.31 17.34
CA ASN A 62 11.96 5.74 17.63
C ASN A 62 13.28 6.07 18.33
N PRO A 63 14.27 6.68 17.64
CA PRO A 63 15.51 7.11 18.26
C PRO A 63 15.24 8.06 19.44
N GLY A 64 15.76 7.72 20.62
CA GLY A 64 15.57 8.54 21.84
C GLY A 64 14.22 8.36 22.55
N ALA A 65 13.36 7.47 22.06
CA ALA A 65 12.10 7.11 22.71
C ALA A 65 11.94 5.57 22.73
N TYR A 66 10.73 5.10 23.09
CA TYR A 66 10.45 3.67 23.09
C TYR A 66 10.67 3.05 21.71
N SER A 67 11.44 1.95 21.67
CA SER A 67 11.63 1.11 20.49
C SER A 67 11.39 -0.34 20.90
N GLY A 68 10.47 -1.00 20.21
CA GLY A 68 9.97 -2.32 20.61
C GLY A 68 8.63 -2.65 19.95
N PRO A 69 8.03 -3.81 20.28
CA PRO A 69 6.70 -4.17 19.79
C PRO A 69 5.66 -3.10 20.10
N TRP A 70 4.78 -2.78 19.14
CA TRP A 70 3.72 -1.76 19.31
C TRP A 70 2.89 -1.96 20.57
N ARG A 71 2.47 -3.21 20.83
CA ARG A 71 1.68 -3.61 22.00
C ARG A 71 2.33 -3.25 23.33
N ASP A 72 3.66 -3.24 23.37
CA ASP A 72 4.43 -3.07 24.59
C ASP A 72 4.85 -1.58 24.78
N SER A 73 4.28 -0.66 23.96
CA SER A 73 4.51 0.77 24.08
C SER A 73 4.06 1.32 25.45
N PRO A 74 4.89 2.14 26.12
CA PRO A 74 4.59 2.67 27.46
C PRO A 74 3.53 3.77 27.45
N GLU A 75 3.26 4.40 26.29
CA GLU A 75 2.18 5.36 26.15
C GLU A 75 0.84 4.62 26.04
N PRO A 76 -0.20 4.99 26.82
CA PRO A 76 -1.49 4.34 26.76
C PRO A 76 -2.14 4.66 25.40
N MET A 77 -1.93 3.81 24.41
CA MET A 77 -2.57 3.88 23.08
C MET A 77 -3.97 3.26 23.07
N GLN A 78 -4.52 2.97 24.25
CA GLN A 78 -5.80 2.29 24.44
C GLN A 78 -6.97 3.08 23.84
N HIS A 79 -6.89 4.42 23.84
CA HIS A 79 -7.89 5.30 23.22
C HIS A 79 -7.97 5.15 21.70
N LEU A 80 -6.95 4.55 21.06
CA LEU A 80 -6.94 4.29 19.62
C LEU A 80 -7.59 2.96 19.25
N VAL A 81 -7.83 2.05 20.20
CA VAL A 81 -8.31 0.68 19.94
C VAL A 81 -9.67 0.69 19.25
N GLU A 82 -10.64 1.38 19.84
CA GLU A 82 -12.00 1.43 19.33
C GLU A 82 -12.10 2.08 17.94
N PRO A 83 -11.55 3.30 17.68
CA PRO A 83 -11.61 3.89 16.35
C PRO A 83 -10.83 3.07 15.30
N THR A 84 -9.72 2.43 15.69
CA THR A 84 -8.94 1.56 14.79
C THR A 84 -9.73 0.31 14.41
N ASN A 85 -10.39 -0.33 15.37
CA ASN A 85 -11.18 -1.53 15.11
C ASN A 85 -12.50 -1.23 14.37
N ALA A 86 -13.05 -0.03 14.53
CA ALA A 86 -14.22 0.43 13.79
C ALA A 86 -13.98 0.53 12.27
N LEU A 87 -12.72 0.55 11.81
CA LEU A 87 -12.35 0.53 10.38
C LEU A 87 -12.35 -0.87 9.76
N ALA A 88 -12.51 -1.93 10.57
CA ALA A 88 -12.62 -3.29 10.05
C ALA A 88 -13.85 -3.45 9.14
N MET A 89 -13.77 -4.35 8.16
CA MET A 89 -14.93 -4.63 7.28
C MET A 89 -16.12 -5.24 8.04
N THR A 90 -15.88 -5.86 9.19
CA THR A 90 -16.92 -6.40 10.08
C THR A 90 -17.66 -5.32 10.89
N SER A 91 -17.12 -4.10 10.96
CA SER A 91 -17.77 -2.96 11.61
C SER A 91 -19.03 -2.52 10.85
N PRO A 92 -20.09 -2.02 11.50
CA PRO A 92 -21.24 -1.45 10.82
C PRO A 92 -20.96 -0.04 10.25
N TYR A 93 -19.87 0.61 10.66
CA TYR A 93 -19.57 1.99 10.29
C TYR A 93 -18.82 2.06 8.96
N SER A 94 -19.31 2.88 8.03
CA SER A 94 -18.61 3.16 6.75
C SER A 94 -17.64 4.33 6.87
N ILE A 95 -17.92 5.28 7.77
CA ILE A 95 -17.06 6.44 8.03
C ILE A 95 -16.71 6.45 9.51
N VAL A 96 -15.43 6.54 9.83
CA VAL A 96 -14.92 6.72 11.19
C VAL A 96 -14.15 8.02 11.22
N ALA A 97 -14.67 8.99 11.96
CA ALA A 97 -14.03 10.29 12.15
C ALA A 97 -13.49 10.39 13.58
N VAL A 98 -12.20 10.73 13.71
CA VAL A 98 -11.56 10.99 15.00
C VAL A 98 -11.25 12.48 15.05
N MET A 99 -11.88 13.15 16.02
CA MET A 99 -11.65 14.57 16.31
C MET A 99 -10.84 14.67 17.61
N GLY A 100 -9.70 15.35 17.58
CA GLY A 100 -8.91 15.53 18.79
C GLY A 100 -7.74 16.49 18.62
N PRO A 101 -7.02 16.81 19.69
CA PRO A 101 -5.85 17.66 19.59
C PRO A 101 -4.74 17.00 18.77
N SER A 102 -3.80 17.82 18.30
CA SER A 102 -2.59 17.32 17.64
C SER A 102 -1.78 16.41 18.58
N GLN A 103 -0.97 15.52 18.00
CA GLN A 103 -0.04 14.62 18.72
C GLN A 103 -0.68 13.55 19.63
N MET A 104 -1.95 13.18 19.40
CA MET A 104 -2.62 12.09 20.14
C MET A 104 -2.55 10.71 19.46
N GLY A 105 -1.72 10.56 18.42
CA GLY A 105 -1.62 9.30 17.67
C GLY A 105 -2.78 9.05 16.69
N LYS A 106 -3.56 10.08 16.32
CA LYS A 106 -4.67 9.94 15.36
C LYS A 106 -4.22 9.35 14.02
N SER A 107 -3.07 9.75 13.50
CA SER A 107 -2.50 9.16 12.28
C SER A 107 -2.14 7.68 12.44
N GLU A 108 -1.88 7.19 13.65
CA GLU A 108 -1.56 5.78 13.89
C GLU A 108 -2.78 4.88 13.69
N VAL A 109 -4.01 5.39 13.90
CA VAL A 109 -5.25 4.69 13.54
C VAL A 109 -5.23 4.29 12.06
N GLY A 110 -4.92 5.25 11.20
CA GLY A 110 -4.83 5.04 9.75
C GLY A 110 -3.62 4.21 9.32
N ASN A 111 -2.50 4.29 10.04
CA ASN A 111 -1.31 3.47 9.77
C ASN A 111 -1.56 2.00 10.12
N ASN A 112 -2.16 1.74 11.27
CA ASN A 112 -2.55 0.40 11.72
C ASN A 112 -3.57 -0.22 10.76
N TRP A 113 -4.55 0.56 10.30
CA TRP A 113 -5.54 0.08 9.34
C TRP A 113 -4.97 -0.20 7.95
N GLN A 114 -4.04 0.63 7.45
CA GLN A 114 -3.32 0.35 6.21
C GLN A 114 -2.56 -0.97 6.27
N LEU A 115 -1.76 -1.18 7.33
CA LEU A 115 -1.04 -2.42 7.57
C LEU A 115 -1.98 -3.64 7.59
N HIS A 116 -3.09 -3.52 8.33
CA HIS A 116 -4.10 -4.57 8.39
C HIS A 116 -4.68 -4.88 7.01
N SER A 117 -4.98 -3.84 6.23
CA SER A 117 -5.51 -3.99 4.87
C SER A 117 -4.53 -4.76 3.97
N VAL A 118 -3.22 -4.56 4.07
CA VAL A 118 -2.27 -5.31 3.22
C VAL A 118 -2.17 -6.80 3.57
N ILE A 119 -2.22 -7.13 4.87
CA ILE A 119 -1.99 -8.52 5.33
C ILE A 119 -3.30 -9.33 5.38
N TYR A 120 -4.36 -8.76 5.93
CA TYR A 120 -5.56 -9.48 6.34
C TYR A 120 -6.78 -9.20 5.46
N ASP A 121 -6.87 -8.00 4.88
CA ASP A 121 -8.02 -7.59 4.08
C ASP A 121 -7.61 -6.79 2.82
N PRO A 122 -6.91 -7.39 1.83
CA PRO A 122 -6.36 -6.66 0.69
C PRO A 122 -7.43 -5.98 -0.17
N ALA A 123 -7.32 -4.66 -0.30
CA ALA A 123 -8.01 -3.86 -1.30
C ALA A 123 -7.38 -2.46 -1.36
N ASP A 124 -7.54 -1.83 -2.52
CA ASP A 124 -6.91 -0.56 -2.81
C ASP A 124 -7.36 0.56 -1.87
N MET A 125 -6.38 1.32 -1.39
CA MET A 125 -6.61 2.41 -0.45
C MET A 125 -6.08 3.74 -0.98
N ALA A 126 -6.90 4.78 -0.86
CA ALA A 126 -6.47 6.16 -1.08
C ALA A 126 -6.14 6.84 0.24
N PHE A 127 -4.96 7.44 0.33
CA PHE A 127 -4.57 8.38 1.37
C PHE A 127 -4.63 9.79 0.80
N TYR A 128 -5.28 10.71 1.49
CA TYR A 128 -5.35 12.12 1.17
C TYR A 128 -4.73 12.93 2.31
N SER A 129 -3.81 13.83 1.96
CA SER A 129 -3.24 14.85 2.85
C SER A 129 -3.41 16.24 2.20
N PRO A 130 -3.36 17.36 2.94
CA PRO A 130 -3.80 18.66 2.43
C PRO A 130 -3.07 19.12 1.16
N THR A 131 -1.77 18.80 1.04
CA THR A 131 -0.96 19.16 -0.13
C THR A 131 -0.14 17.99 -0.65
N LYS A 132 0.34 18.11 -1.89
CA LYS A 132 1.23 17.13 -2.51
C LYS A 132 2.55 17.00 -1.76
N GLU A 133 3.07 18.13 -1.26
CA GLU A 133 4.34 18.21 -0.53
C GLU A 133 4.21 17.52 0.84
N LEU A 134 3.11 17.75 1.56
CA LEU A 134 2.82 17.07 2.82
C LEU A 134 2.63 15.57 2.60
N THR A 135 1.94 15.19 1.52
CA THR A 135 1.79 13.78 1.10
C THR A 135 3.17 13.12 0.89
N ALA A 136 4.05 13.75 0.12
CA ALA A 136 5.39 13.22 -0.15
C ALA A 136 6.26 13.14 1.13
N SER A 137 6.16 14.14 2.00
CA SER A 137 6.82 14.17 3.30
C SER A 137 6.33 13.02 4.18
N TYR A 138 5.02 12.81 4.27
CA TYR A 138 4.42 11.74 5.07
C TYR A 138 4.84 10.36 4.59
N VAL A 139 4.86 10.13 3.27
CA VAL A 139 5.31 8.85 2.72
C VAL A 139 6.77 8.59 3.05
N THR A 140 7.62 9.61 2.91
CA THR A 140 9.06 9.48 3.15
C THR A 140 9.38 9.25 4.63
N THR A 141 8.68 9.92 5.54
CA THR A 141 8.99 9.91 6.99
C THR A 141 8.23 8.85 7.78
N GLN A 142 6.97 8.58 7.40
CA GLN A 142 6.09 7.68 8.17
C GLN A 142 5.85 6.36 7.45
N ILE A 143 5.45 6.37 6.17
CA ILE A 143 5.10 5.13 5.46
C ILE A 143 6.33 4.28 5.14
N ASN A 144 7.41 4.88 4.63
CA ASN A 144 8.64 4.13 4.38
C ASN A 144 9.18 3.51 5.67
N LYS A 145 9.18 4.29 6.76
CA LYS A 145 9.51 3.80 8.09
C LYS A 145 8.62 2.65 8.54
N LEU A 146 7.30 2.75 8.35
CA LEU A 146 6.36 1.65 8.63
C LEU A 146 6.73 0.36 7.87
N LEU A 147 7.11 0.48 6.60
CA LEU A 147 7.52 -0.67 5.78
C LEU A 147 8.85 -1.28 6.26
N GLU A 148 9.80 -0.45 6.69
CA GLU A 148 11.05 -0.91 7.30
C GLU A 148 10.84 -1.59 8.67
N GLU A 149 9.85 -1.11 9.42
CA GLU A 149 9.49 -1.59 10.75
C GLU A 149 8.63 -2.86 10.73
N CYS A 150 7.87 -3.07 9.66
CA CYS A 150 6.92 -4.17 9.53
C CYS A 150 7.27 -5.07 8.34
N GLU A 151 8.16 -6.04 8.61
CA GLU A 151 8.68 -6.97 7.60
C GLU A 151 7.57 -7.74 6.86
N ASP A 152 6.46 -8.06 7.53
CA ASP A 152 5.35 -8.81 6.92
C ASP A 152 4.57 -8.00 5.87
N VAL A 153 4.53 -6.67 6.00
CA VAL A 153 3.96 -5.79 4.97
C VAL A 153 4.96 -5.66 3.82
N ALA A 154 6.25 -5.43 4.13
CA ALA A 154 7.30 -5.29 3.13
C ALA A 154 7.41 -6.54 2.23
N LYS A 155 7.29 -7.75 2.80
CA LYS A 155 7.27 -9.03 2.05
C LYS A 155 6.11 -9.16 1.06
N ARG A 156 5.04 -8.37 1.22
CA ARG A 156 3.91 -8.34 0.28
C ARG A 156 4.09 -7.29 -0.81
N GLN A 157 5.10 -6.42 -0.74
CA GLN A 157 5.38 -5.45 -1.78
C GLN A 157 5.84 -6.17 -3.07
N LEU A 158 5.44 -5.65 -4.23
CA LEU A 158 5.83 -6.26 -5.51
C LEU A 158 7.27 -5.86 -5.88
N ASP A 159 8.01 -6.79 -6.51
CA ASP A 159 9.43 -6.60 -6.87
C ASP A 159 9.66 -5.68 -8.10
N GLY A 160 8.59 -5.09 -8.66
CA GLY A 160 8.68 -4.25 -9.86
C GLY A 160 9.33 -2.90 -9.58
N ALA A 161 10.16 -2.40 -10.50
CA ALA A 161 10.81 -1.09 -10.35
C ALA A 161 9.82 0.08 -10.19
N SER A 162 8.57 -0.08 -10.60
CA SER A 162 7.49 0.90 -10.45
C SER A 162 6.55 0.64 -9.28
N ALA A 163 6.78 -0.42 -8.51
CA ALA A 163 5.92 -0.85 -7.43
C ALA A 163 6.13 -0.04 -6.14
N ASP A 164 7.26 0.67 -6.02
CA ASP A 164 7.55 1.53 -4.88
C ASP A 164 7.90 2.95 -5.30
N ASN A 165 6.91 3.82 -5.25
CA ASN A 165 7.02 5.23 -5.58
C ASN A 165 6.49 6.08 -4.41
N ILE A 166 6.77 7.39 -4.43
CA ILE A 166 6.24 8.32 -3.43
C ILE A 166 4.70 8.34 -3.43
N PHE A 167 4.06 8.26 -4.60
CA PHE A 167 2.60 8.38 -4.71
C PHE A 167 1.86 7.05 -4.92
N LEU A 168 2.60 5.95 -4.99
CA LEU A 168 2.05 4.63 -5.25
C LEU A 168 2.94 3.58 -4.59
N LYS A 169 2.34 2.71 -3.77
CA LYS A 169 3.00 1.49 -3.31
C LYS A 169 2.12 0.29 -3.64
N GLN A 170 2.67 -0.67 -4.36
CA GLN A 170 1.95 -1.84 -4.86
C GLN A 170 2.30 -3.08 -4.06
N PHE A 171 1.27 -3.78 -3.60
CA PHE A 171 1.39 -5.00 -2.83
C PHE A 171 0.64 -6.13 -3.52
N LYS A 172 0.87 -7.36 -3.07
CA LYS A 172 0.11 -8.54 -3.49
C LYS A 172 -1.37 -8.38 -3.14
N GLY A 173 -2.17 -8.03 -4.14
CA GLY A 173 -3.64 -7.95 -4.06
C GLY A 173 -4.21 -6.56 -3.79
N CYS A 174 -3.38 -5.54 -3.56
CA CYS A 174 -3.84 -4.17 -3.34
C CYS A 174 -2.74 -3.11 -3.55
N ASP A 175 -3.17 -1.89 -3.84
CA ASP A 175 -2.31 -0.72 -3.97
C ASP A 175 -2.65 0.37 -2.92
N TRP A 176 -1.63 1.06 -2.43
CA TRP A 176 -1.76 2.32 -1.69
C TRP A 176 -1.48 3.50 -2.60
N HIS A 177 -2.44 4.42 -2.70
CA HIS A 177 -2.35 5.64 -3.49
C HIS A 177 -2.26 6.84 -2.56
N PHE A 178 -1.19 7.61 -2.68
CA PHE A 178 -0.97 8.81 -1.89
C PHE A 178 -1.30 10.04 -2.73
N LEU A 179 -2.38 10.72 -2.36
CA LEU A 179 -3.06 11.75 -3.11
C LEU A 179 -3.27 12.99 -2.24
N TRP A 180 -3.76 14.05 -2.86
CA TRP A 180 -4.10 15.33 -2.23
C TRP A 180 -5.43 15.87 -2.81
N PRO A 181 -6.13 16.79 -2.12
CA PRO A 181 -7.50 17.15 -2.45
C PRO A 181 -7.62 17.99 -3.72
N THR A 182 -7.66 17.32 -4.87
CA THR A 182 -7.97 17.92 -6.16
C THR A 182 -9.11 17.18 -6.84
N GLY A 183 -9.93 17.91 -7.61
CA GLY A 183 -11.02 17.31 -8.37
C GLY A 183 -10.57 16.09 -9.20
N PRO A 184 -9.48 16.18 -9.99
CA PRO A 184 -8.97 15.02 -10.73
C PRO A 184 -8.63 13.82 -9.86
N ASN A 185 -8.01 14.01 -8.68
CA ASN A 185 -7.63 12.89 -7.80
C ASN A 185 -8.85 12.15 -7.24
N PHE A 186 -9.95 12.84 -6.96
CA PHE A 186 -11.22 12.20 -6.56
C PHE A 186 -11.97 11.56 -7.73
N ARG A 187 -11.72 11.99 -8.98
CA ARG A 187 -12.41 11.46 -10.16
C ARG A 187 -11.66 10.33 -10.88
N ALA A 188 -10.35 10.22 -10.66
CA ALA A 188 -9.48 9.34 -11.44
C ALA A 188 -9.86 7.85 -11.32
N ARG A 189 -10.09 7.36 -10.10
CA ARG A 189 -10.42 5.96 -9.83
C ARG A 189 -11.26 5.82 -8.57
N PRO A 190 -12.22 4.88 -8.53
CA PRO A 190 -12.94 4.55 -7.32
C PRO A 190 -12.04 3.74 -6.37
N PHE A 191 -12.17 3.98 -5.07
CA PHE A 191 -11.47 3.23 -4.01
C PHE A 191 -12.49 2.68 -3.03
N SER A 192 -12.30 1.46 -2.54
CA SER A 192 -13.13 0.92 -1.45
C SER A 192 -12.67 1.42 -0.08
N ARG A 193 -11.40 1.85 0.04
CA ARG A 193 -10.83 2.37 1.29
C ARG A 193 -10.23 3.75 1.09
N GLY A 194 -10.56 4.66 2.00
CA GLY A 194 -10.07 6.02 2.00
C GLY A 194 -9.56 6.45 3.37
N ARG A 195 -8.54 7.29 3.40
CA ARG A 195 -8.03 7.96 4.58
C ARG A 195 -7.80 9.43 4.25
N CYS A 196 -8.45 10.32 4.98
CA CYS A 196 -8.21 11.75 4.93
C CYS A 196 -7.50 12.17 6.22
N ASP A 197 -6.22 12.50 6.12
CA ASP A 197 -5.41 13.00 7.23
C ASP A 197 -5.32 14.52 7.21
N ASP A 198 -5.38 15.14 8.39
CA ASP A 198 -5.42 16.60 8.58
C ASP A 198 -6.57 17.25 7.79
N TYR A 199 -7.76 16.66 7.90
CA TYR A 199 -8.94 17.04 7.12
C TYR A 199 -9.38 18.49 7.34
N ASP A 200 -9.07 19.08 8.50
CA ASP A 200 -9.40 20.48 8.79
C ASP A 200 -8.67 21.47 7.86
N ASP A 201 -7.55 21.07 7.27
CA ASP A 201 -6.79 21.89 6.30
C ASP A 201 -7.23 21.65 4.84
N PHE A 202 -8.26 20.84 4.61
CA PHE A 202 -8.75 20.59 3.26
C PHE A 202 -9.64 21.76 2.79
N PRO A 203 -9.67 22.04 1.47
CA PRO A 203 -10.68 22.95 0.92
C PRO A 203 -12.09 22.44 1.25
N GLN A 204 -12.97 23.32 1.71
CA GLN A 204 -14.38 23.00 1.92
C GLN A 204 -15.07 22.59 0.61
N GLU A 205 -14.58 23.10 -0.51
CA GLU A 205 -15.08 22.78 -1.84
C GLU A 205 -13.91 22.48 -2.78
N ILE A 206 -13.85 21.24 -3.28
CA ILE A 206 -12.75 20.74 -4.09
C ILE A 206 -13.17 20.79 -5.56
N GLY A 207 -12.71 21.83 -6.27
CA GLY A 207 -12.98 22.02 -7.68
C GLY A 207 -14.48 22.13 -7.99
N ASP A 208 -15.21 22.87 -7.16
CA ASP A 208 -16.64 23.19 -7.30
C ASP A 208 -17.57 21.97 -7.29
N GLN A 209 -17.18 20.89 -6.60
CA GLN A 209 -17.92 19.61 -6.58
C GLN A 209 -18.34 19.14 -5.17
N GLY A 210 -17.92 19.83 -4.12
CA GLY A 210 -18.18 19.47 -2.73
C GLY A 210 -16.92 19.13 -1.92
N ASP A 211 -17.12 18.69 -0.69
CA ASP A 211 -16.04 18.33 0.24
C ASP A 211 -15.44 16.94 -0.05
N ALA A 212 -14.26 16.67 0.50
CA ALA A 212 -13.55 15.41 0.23
C ALA A 212 -14.30 14.15 0.69
N VAL A 213 -15.08 14.21 1.77
CA VAL A 213 -15.86 13.05 2.24
C VAL A 213 -16.98 12.74 1.25
N SER A 214 -17.75 13.75 0.86
CA SER A 214 -18.82 13.63 -0.13
C SER A 214 -18.30 13.15 -1.49
N LEU A 215 -17.15 13.66 -1.92
CA LEU A 215 -16.53 13.24 -3.18
C LEU A 215 -16.02 11.80 -3.15
N PHE A 216 -15.44 11.37 -2.03
CA PHE A 216 -15.03 9.98 -1.85
C PHE A 216 -16.24 9.04 -1.88
N GLU A 217 -17.27 9.33 -1.07
CA GLU A 217 -18.50 8.53 -0.99
C GLU A 217 -19.21 8.42 -2.35
N GLY A 218 -19.29 9.51 -3.11
CA GLY A 218 -19.89 9.50 -4.45
C GLY A 218 -19.21 8.52 -5.43
N ARG A 219 -17.98 8.09 -5.14
CA ARG A 219 -17.19 7.15 -5.96
C ARG A 219 -17.24 5.71 -5.45
N THR A 220 -17.85 5.45 -4.30
CA THR A 220 -17.93 4.10 -3.71
C THR A 220 -19.19 3.32 -4.10
N THR A 221 -20.01 3.83 -5.02
CA THR A 221 -21.26 3.19 -5.46
C THR A 221 -21.07 1.74 -5.94
N SER A 222 -19.97 1.45 -6.63
CA SER A 222 -19.60 0.09 -7.07
C SER A 222 -19.26 -0.88 -5.91
N PHE A 223 -18.96 -0.36 -4.72
CA PHE A 223 -18.57 -1.11 -3.54
C PHE A 223 -19.68 -1.26 -2.50
N GLN A 224 -20.89 -0.75 -2.74
CA GLN A 224 -22.00 -0.80 -1.77
C GLN A 224 -22.32 -2.20 -1.25
N ARG A 225 -22.14 -3.24 -2.08
CA ARG A 225 -22.36 -4.64 -1.70
C ARG A 225 -21.18 -5.27 -0.96
N TYR A 226 -19.97 -4.79 -1.22
CA TYR A 226 -18.72 -5.34 -0.66
C TYR A 226 -18.26 -4.63 0.60
N GLY A 227 -18.79 -3.43 0.84
CA GLY A 227 -18.39 -2.54 1.93
C GLY A 227 -17.28 -1.58 1.49
N TRP A 228 -17.39 -0.34 1.95
CA TRP A 228 -16.35 0.68 1.80
C TRP A 228 -16.10 1.35 3.15
N ARG A 229 -14.91 1.89 3.34
CA ARG A 229 -14.48 2.50 4.60
C ARG A 229 -13.74 3.79 4.35
N LEU A 230 -14.03 4.80 5.15
CA LEU A 230 -13.33 6.08 5.15
C LEU A 230 -12.90 6.44 6.57
N TYR A 231 -11.60 6.63 6.76
CA TYR A 231 -11.04 7.22 7.96
C TYR A 231 -10.87 8.73 7.78
N VAL A 232 -11.36 9.53 8.72
CA VAL A 232 -11.21 10.99 8.71
C VAL A 232 -10.54 11.43 10.01
N ASN A 233 -9.33 11.96 9.90
CA ASN A 233 -8.60 12.53 11.01
C ASN A 233 -8.75 14.06 11.00
N ARG A 234 -9.40 14.59 12.05
CA ARG A 234 -9.56 16.03 12.31
C ARG A 234 -8.78 16.39 13.57
#